data_AF-A0A897N8F9-F1
#
_entry.id   AF-A0A897N8F9-F1
#
_cell.length_a   1.000
_cell.length_b   1.000
_cell.length_c   1.000
_cell.angle_alpha   90.00
_cell.angle_beta   90.00
_cell.angle_gamma   90.00
#
_symmetry.space_group_name_H-M   'P 1'
#
loop_
_entity.id
_entity.type
_entity.pdbx_description
1 polymer ?
#
loop_
_entity_poly.entity_id
_entity_poly.type
_entity_poly.pdbx_seq_one_letter_code
_entity_poly.pdbx_strand_id
1 'polypeptide(L)'
;MNNSTHPFADEQHVAVAISTKTYDDSLPLSEVIWEVGGIPRESFVSPWAIHSPRSEDLVAWQGRVTDQFVDRVVDSIETYLR
;
A
#
# COMPACT_ATOMS: atom_id res chain seq x y z
N MET A 1 -5.61 0.71 -1.74
CA MET A 1 -6.09 2.09 -1.88
C MET A 1 -7.42 2.05 -2.58
N ASN A 2 -8.43 2.56 -1.89
CA ASN A 2 -9.76 2.71 -2.42
C ASN A 2 -10.39 3.89 -1.69
N ASN A 3 -11.07 4.77 -2.41
CA ASN A 3 -11.80 5.89 -1.82
C ASN A 3 -13.26 5.83 -2.28
N SER A 4 -14.17 6.42 -1.50
CA SER A 4 -15.62 6.34 -1.68
C SER A 4 -16.13 6.93 -3.01
N THR A 5 -15.25 7.55 -3.79
CA THR A 5 -15.53 8.18 -5.08
C THR A 5 -15.32 7.26 -6.28
N HIS A 6 -14.77 6.05 -6.10
CA HIS A 6 -14.48 5.16 -7.22
C HIS A 6 -15.68 4.23 -7.54
N PRO A 7 -16.05 4.01 -8.83
CA PRO A 7 -17.22 3.20 -9.23
C PRO A 7 -17.18 1.71 -8.85
N PHE A 8 -16.09 1.23 -8.23
CA PHE A 8 -15.92 -0.14 -7.75
C PHE A 8 -15.48 -0.17 -6.28
N ALA A 9 -15.85 0.86 -5.50
CA ALA A 9 -15.45 1.04 -4.11
C ALA A 9 -15.64 -0.20 -3.22
N ASP A 10 -16.59 -1.08 -3.56
CA ASP A 10 -16.89 -2.28 -2.79
C ASP A 10 -16.33 -3.58 -3.40
N GLU A 11 -15.82 -3.54 -4.64
CA GLU A 11 -15.47 -4.75 -5.42
C GLU A 11 -13.98 -4.91 -5.70
N GLN A 12 -13.26 -3.83 -6.00
CA GLN A 12 -11.88 -3.88 -6.45
C GLN A 12 -11.02 -2.83 -5.75
N HIS A 13 -9.89 -3.28 -5.21
CA HIS A 13 -8.93 -2.43 -4.52
C HIS A 13 -7.64 -2.35 -5.33
N VAL A 14 -7.03 -1.17 -5.43
CA VAL A 14 -5.64 -1.08 -5.92
C VAL A 14 -4.71 -1.41 -4.77
N ALA A 15 -3.95 -2.50 -4.87
CA ALA A 15 -2.99 -2.92 -3.85
C ALA A 15 -1.56 -2.80 -4.36
N VAL A 16 -0.62 -2.58 -3.45
CA VAL A 16 0.82 -2.63 -3.73
C VAL A 16 1.44 -3.70 -2.84
N ALA A 17 2.42 -4.43 -3.38
CA ALA A 17 3.08 -5.48 -2.62
C ALA A 17 3.99 -4.92 -1.53
N ILE A 18 4.07 -5.65 -0.41
CA ILE A 18 4.98 -5.39 0.71
C ILE A 18 5.97 -6.55 0.80
N SER A 19 7.25 -6.23 0.98
CA SER A 19 8.31 -7.22 1.14
C SER A 19 9.29 -6.83 2.23
N THR A 20 9.95 -7.82 2.84
CA THR A 20 11.11 -7.59 3.71
C THR A 20 12.40 -7.34 2.91
N LYS A 21 12.37 -7.51 1.59
CA LYS A 21 13.46 -7.14 0.69
C LYS A 21 13.29 -5.70 0.24
N THR A 22 14.39 -4.98 0.13
CA THR A 22 14.43 -3.61 -0.37
C THR A 22 15.12 -3.56 -1.74
N TYR A 23 14.67 -2.64 -2.58
CA TYR A 23 15.23 -2.28 -3.87
C TYR A 23 15.27 -0.75 -3.96
N ASP A 24 15.89 -0.19 -5.00
CA ASP A 24 16.20 1.24 -5.07
C ASP A 24 14.98 2.16 -4.88
N ASP A 25 13.83 1.82 -5.47
CA ASP A 25 12.60 2.62 -5.37
C ASP A 25 11.65 2.14 -4.25
N SER A 26 12.10 1.25 -3.37
CA SER A 26 11.29 0.73 -2.26
C SER A 26 11.02 1.79 -1.20
N LEU A 27 9.76 1.89 -0.74
CA LEU A 27 9.35 2.84 0.29
C LEU A 27 9.30 2.16 1.67
N PRO A 28 10.06 2.64 2.68
CA PRO A 28 10.13 1.99 3.99
C PRO A 28 8.82 2.14 4.78
N LEU A 29 8.36 1.04 5.39
CA LEU A 29 7.23 1.02 6.31
C LEU A 29 7.69 1.24 7.76
N SER A 30 8.24 2.41 8.07
CA SER A 30 8.70 2.73 9.43
C SER A 30 7.58 2.69 10.47
N GLU A 31 7.88 2.49 11.76
CA GLU A 31 6.84 2.47 12.81
C GLU A 31 6.03 3.79 12.90
N VAL A 32 6.66 4.93 12.61
CA VAL A 32 6.06 6.26 12.75
C VAL A 32 4.95 6.59 11.74
N ILE A 33 4.82 5.80 10.67
CA ILE A 33 3.78 6.01 9.65
C ILE A 33 2.51 5.20 9.93
N TRP A 34 2.45 4.42 11.02
CA TRP A 34 1.27 3.64 11.39
C TRP A 34 0.35 4.46 12.31
N GLU A 35 -0.91 4.59 11.92
CA GLU A 35 -1.97 5.14 12.77
C GLU A 35 -2.57 4.06 13.68
N VAL A 36 -2.70 2.84 13.14
CA VAL A 36 -3.18 1.67 13.88
C VAL A 36 -2.41 0.44 13.40
N GLY A 37 -2.01 -0.43 14.32
CA GLY A 37 -1.27 -1.64 14.00
C GLY A 37 0.22 -1.37 13.82
N GLY A 38 0.87 -2.07 12.89
CA GLY A 38 2.31 -2.00 12.67
C GLY A 38 2.81 -3.14 11.80
N ILE A 39 4.13 -3.30 11.69
CA ILE A 39 4.77 -4.46 11.08
C ILE A 39 5.65 -5.19 12.10
N PRO A 40 5.64 -6.53 12.12
CA PRO A 40 6.47 -7.30 13.05
C PRO A 40 7.95 -7.38 12.61
N ARG A 41 8.25 -6.98 11.37
CA ARG A 41 9.58 -7.02 10.76
C ARG A 41 9.72 -5.83 9.82
N GLU A 42 10.92 -5.27 9.73
CA GLU A 42 11.25 -4.24 8.75
C GLU A 42 10.83 -4.66 7.34
N SER A 43 10.01 -3.82 6.71
CA SER A 43 9.35 -4.12 5.45
C SER A 43 9.22 -2.85 4.61
N PHE A 44 9.02 -3.04 3.31
CA PHE A 44 9.01 -1.99 2.31
C PHE A 44 7.86 -2.20 1.34
N VAL A 45 7.21 -1.11 0.95
CA VAL A 45 6.28 -1.09 -0.18
C VAL A 45 7.09 -1.08 -1.47
N SER A 46 6.65 -1.87 -2.46
CA SER A 46 7.18 -1.88 -3.82
C SER A 46 6.19 -1.19 -4.77
N PRO A 47 6.39 0.10 -5.11
CA PRO A 47 5.44 0.89 -5.91
C PRO A 47 5.11 0.29 -7.28
N TRP A 48 6.05 -0.40 -7.93
CA TRP A 48 5.84 -1.04 -9.22
C TRP A 48 5.03 -2.35 -9.15
N ALA A 49 4.87 -2.94 -7.97
CA ALA A 49 4.19 -4.22 -7.78
C ALA A 49 2.69 -3.99 -7.47
N ILE A 50 1.97 -3.47 -8.46
CA ILE A 50 0.55 -3.11 -8.36
C ILE A 50 -0.33 -4.32 -8.69
N HIS A 51 -1.36 -4.52 -7.89
CA HIS A 51 -2.33 -5.61 -8.02
C HIS A 51 -3.76 -5.09 -7.84
N SER A 52 -4.74 -5.81 -8.38
CA SER A 52 -6.17 -5.53 -8.23
C SER A 52 -6.91 -6.71 -7.58
N PRO A 53 -6.64 -7.03 -6.30
CA PRO A 53 -7.33 -8.10 -5.61
C PRO A 53 -8.82 -7.77 -5.42
N ARG A 54 -9.63 -8.83 -5.33
CA ARG A 54 -11.03 -8.72 -4.93
C ARG A 54 -11.12 -8.64 -3.41
N SER A 55 -12.23 -8.11 -2.90
CA SER A 55 -12.48 -8.06 -1.45
C SER A 55 -12.41 -9.45 -0.79
N GLU A 56 -12.78 -10.52 -1.51
CA GLU A 56 -12.70 -11.91 -1.03
C GLU A 56 -11.27 -12.46 -0.88
N ASP A 57 -10.28 -11.84 -1.54
CA ASP A 57 -8.86 -12.20 -1.42
C ASP A 57 -8.19 -11.59 -0.17
N LEU A 58 -8.87 -10.64 0.50
CA LEU A 58 -8.36 -9.95 1.68
C LEU A 58 -8.73 -10.71 2.96
N VAL A 59 -7.82 -11.58 3.39
CA VAL A 59 -8.07 -12.52 4.50
C VAL A 59 -7.88 -11.92 5.90
N ALA A 60 -7.12 -10.83 6.03
CA ALA A 60 -6.80 -10.23 7.32
C ALA A 60 -6.48 -8.74 7.19
N TRP A 61 -6.81 -7.99 8.24
CA TRP A 61 -6.48 -6.59 8.38
C TRP A 61 -5.30 -6.41 9.35
N GLN A 62 -4.19 -5.86 8.86
CA GLN A 62 -2.97 -5.65 9.64
C GLN A 62 -2.95 -4.31 10.39
N GLY A 63 -3.52 -3.27 9.79
CA GLY A 63 -3.40 -1.91 10.31
C GLY A 63 -3.75 -0.83 9.29
N ARG A 64 -3.56 0.42 9.70
CA ARG A 64 -3.73 1.62 8.88
C ARG A 64 -2.48 2.48 8.98
N VAL A 65 -1.97 2.91 7.84
CA VAL A 65 -0.88 3.89 7.73
C VAL A 65 -1.46 5.28 7.52
N THR A 66 -0.66 6.31 7.75
CA THR A 66 -1.07 7.71 7.57
C THR A 66 -1.45 8.01 6.12
N ASP A 67 -2.42 8.90 5.93
CA ASP A 67 -2.82 9.37 4.60
C ASP A 67 -1.63 9.99 3.85
N GLN A 68 -0.73 10.69 4.55
CA GLN A 68 0.51 11.23 3.96
C GLN A 68 1.40 10.14 3.35
N PHE A 69 1.49 8.97 3.99
CA PHE A 69 2.27 7.87 3.45
C PHE A 69 1.57 7.23 2.24
N VAL A 70 0.24 7.15 2.26
CA VAL A 70 -0.57 6.71 1.11
C VAL A 70 -0.31 7.62 -0.09
N ASP A 71 -0.37 8.94 0.08
CA ASP A 71 -0.09 9.92 -0.99
C ASP A 71 1.31 9.73 -1.58
N ARG A 72 2.32 9.55 -0.73
CA ARG A 72 3.69 9.27 -1.18
C ARG A 72 3.80 8.00 -2.03
N VAL A 73 3.05 6.95 -1.69
CA VAL A 73 3.02 5.72 -2.48
C VAL A 73 2.37 5.97 -3.84
N VAL A 74 1.28 6.76 -3.90
CA VAL A 74 0.63 7.16 -5.17
C VAL A 74 1.60 7.96 -6.04
N ASP A 75 2.27 8.97 -5.50
CA ASP A 75 3.25 9.78 -6.23
C ASP A 75 4.37 8.93 -6.83
N SER A 76 4.83 7.91 -6.08
CA SER A 76 5.86 7.00 -6.54
C SER A 76 5.36 6.08 -7.66
N ILE A 77 4.12 5.59 -7.57
CA ILE A 77 3.46 4.84 -8.65
C ILE A 77 3.36 5.70 -9.91
N GLU A 78 2.88 6.95 -9.79
CA GLU A 78 2.77 7.85 -10.93
C GLU A 78 4.12 8.13 -11.58
N THR A 79 5.18 8.26 -10.78
CA THR A 79 6.54 8.45 -11.29
C THR A 79 7.04 7.23 -12.05
N TYR A 80 6.74 6.02 -11.57
CA TYR A 80 7.13 4.78 -12.25
C TYR A 80 6.39 4.56 -13.59
N LEU A 81 5.16 5.04 -13.70
CA LEU A 81 4.32 4.86 -14.90
C LEU A 81 4.54 5.93 -16.00
N ARG A 82 5.35 6.95 -15.74
CA ARG A 82 5.71 8.00 -16.71
C ARG A 82 6.97 7.63 -17.48
#